data_AF-A0A3D4F9X2-F1
#
_entry.id   AF-A0A3D4F9X2-F1
#
_cell.length_a   1.000
_cell.length_b   1.000
_cell.length_c   1.000
_cell.angle_alpha   90.00
_cell.angle_beta   90.00
_cell.angle_gamma   90.00
#
_symmetry.space_group_name_H-M   'P 1'
#
loop_
_entity.id
_entity.type
_entity.pdbx_description
1 polymer ?
#
loop_
_entity_poly.entity_id
_entity_poly.type
_entity_poly.pdbx_seq_one_letter_code
_entity_poly.pdbx_strand_id
1 'polypeptide(L)'
;LGLVIHDPSIQTKLPVVHLFMENPSMADTDLGTRASLFHDRELYDNIHISVHGQSSRGFPKKSYNLDFNQDHRFAYQSDAKRVKDIRLMTQWGDKSRVRNTLAYEMIQKAGSHGHFCFPVRVQRNGSFFSIADMMEDADDRWLERLGLDPEGALYKMYNNLG
;
A
#
# COMPACT_ATOMS: atom_id res chain seq x y z
N LEU A 1 14.98 -9.88 -15.59
CA LEU A 1 14.16 -8.70 -15.91
C LEU A 1 12.85 -9.16 -16.55
N GLY A 2 11.73 -8.97 -15.86
CA GLY A 2 10.41 -9.07 -16.48
C GLY A 2 10.02 -7.72 -17.10
N LEU A 3 9.48 -7.73 -18.31
CA LEU A 3 8.91 -6.54 -18.95
C LEU A 3 7.40 -6.55 -18.71
N VAL A 4 6.88 -5.54 -18.02
CA VAL A 4 5.43 -5.29 -18.01
C VAL A 4 5.11 -4.36 -19.17
N ILE A 5 4.39 -4.87 -20.16
CA ILE A 5 4.00 -4.10 -21.34
C ILE A 5 2.84 -3.18 -20.93
N HIS A 6 2.95 -1.90 -21.28
CA HIS A 6 1.86 -0.94 -21.12
C HIS A 6 0.61 -1.43 -21.86
N ASP A 7 -0.47 -1.68 -21.13
CA ASP A 7 -1.76 -2.08 -21.69
C ASP A 7 -2.60 -0.83 -21.99
N PRO A 8 -2.74 -0.44 -23.28
CA PRO A 8 -3.47 0.76 -23.67
C PRO A 8 -4.97 0.67 -23.40
N SER A 9 -5.52 -0.50 -23.07
CA SER A 9 -6.93 -0.66 -22.70
C SER A 9 -7.23 -0.14 -21.29
N ILE A 10 -6.20 0.05 -20.44
CA ILE A 10 -6.37 0.59 -19.09
C ILE A 10 -6.59 2.11 -19.16
N GLN A 11 -7.85 2.52 -19.28
CA GLN A 11 -8.23 3.93 -19.23
C GLN A 11 -8.53 4.37 -17.79
N THR A 12 -7.58 5.04 -17.14
CA THR A 12 -7.76 5.55 -15.78
C THR A 12 -6.89 6.78 -15.52
N LYS A 13 -7.34 7.61 -14.56
CA LYS A 13 -6.53 8.70 -13.99
C LYS A 13 -5.83 8.29 -12.70
N LEU A 14 -6.16 7.11 -12.15
CA LEU A 14 -5.53 6.59 -10.95
C LEU A 14 -4.15 6.04 -11.30
N PRO A 15 -3.14 6.18 -10.42
CA PRO A 15 -1.92 5.39 -10.53
C PRO A 15 -2.27 3.90 -10.58
N VAL A 16 -1.60 3.17 -11.46
CA VAL A 16 -1.82 1.73 -11.64
C VAL A 16 -0.73 0.97 -10.89
N VAL A 17 -1.15 0.00 -10.09
CA VAL A 17 -0.28 -0.97 -9.41
C VAL A 17 -0.59 -2.34 -10.01
N HIS A 18 0.41 -2.98 -10.60
CA HIS A 18 0.29 -4.34 -11.10
C HIS A 18 0.89 -5.30 -10.09
N LEU A 19 0.09 -6.27 -9.65
CA LEU A 19 0.51 -7.36 -8.79
C LEU A 19 0.51 -8.67 -9.57
N PHE A 20 1.61 -9.42 -9.43
CA PHE A 20 1.77 -10.74 -10.01
C PHE A 20 2.05 -11.72 -8.86
N MET A 21 1.21 -12.74 -8.72
CA MET A 21 1.37 -13.75 -7.66
C MET A 21 0.75 -15.07 -8.07
N GLU A 22 1.42 -16.17 -7.72
CA GLU A 22 0.97 -17.53 -8.03
C GLU A 22 -0.20 -17.97 -7.13
N ASN A 23 -0.17 -17.59 -5.84
CA ASN A 23 -1.17 -18.00 -4.86
C ASN A 23 -1.89 -16.80 -4.22
N PRO A 24 -2.86 -16.17 -4.91
CA PRO A 24 -3.60 -15.04 -4.36
C PRO A 24 -4.33 -15.33 -3.05
N SER A 25 -4.80 -16.56 -2.83
CA SER A 25 -5.49 -16.92 -1.58
C SER A 25 -4.58 -16.86 -0.37
N MET A 26 -3.28 -17.15 -0.51
CA MET A 26 -2.33 -17.05 0.60
C MET A 26 -2.09 -15.60 1.04
N ALA A 27 -2.22 -14.63 0.13
CA ALA A 27 -2.14 -13.21 0.48
C ALA A 27 -3.27 -12.76 1.43
N ASP A 28 -4.37 -13.51 1.49
CA ASP A 28 -5.51 -13.23 2.40
C ASP A 28 -5.27 -13.79 3.82
N THR A 29 -4.06 -14.27 4.12
CA THR A 29 -3.66 -14.83 5.43
C THR A 29 -2.49 -14.07 6.07
N ASP A 30 -2.25 -14.32 7.36
CA ASP A 30 -1.08 -13.79 8.08
C ASP A 30 0.25 -14.34 7.55
N LEU A 31 0.26 -15.58 7.06
CA LEU A 31 1.46 -16.18 6.45
C LEU A 31 1.86 -15.45 5.16
N GLY A 32 0.87 -14.98 4.40
CA GLY A 32 1.09 -14.28 3.15
C GLY A 32 1.69 -15.15 2.05
N THR A 33 2.17 -14.50 1.00
CA THR A 33 2.87 -15.13 -0.12
C THR A 33 3.91 -14.17 -0.73
N ARG A 34 4.61 -14.64 -1.77
CA ARG A 34 5.49 -13.79 -2.58
C ARG A 34 4.76 -13.26 -3.80
N ALA A 35 5.08 -12.03 -4.15
CA ALA A 35 4.55 -11.37 -5.33
C ALA A 35 5.64 -10.54 -6.01
N SER A 36 5.39 -10.17 -7.25
CA SER A 36 6.08 -9.07 -7.91
C SER A 36 5.11 -7.91 -8.07
N LEU A 37 5.60 -6.68 -7.87
CA LEU A 37 4.83 -5.46 -8.05
C LEU A 37 5.46 -4.61 -9.15
N PHE A 38 4.65 -4.11 -10.08
CA PHE A 38 5.10 -3.11 -11.05
C PHE A 38 4.31 -1.82 -10.90
N HIS A 39 5.02 -0.71 -10.77
CA HIS A 39 4.48 0.62 -10.56
C HIS A 39 5.46 1.68 -11.08
N ASP A 40 4.94 2.74 -11.72
CA ASP A 40 5.73 3.84 -12.30
C ASP A 40 7.00 3.40 -13.05
N ARG A 41 6.83 2.42 -13.96
CA ARG A 41 7.91 1.85 -14.80
C ARG A 41 8.99 1.07 -14.04
N GLU A 42 8.77 0.76 -12.76
CA GLU A 42 9.70 0.02 -11.92
C GLU A 42 9.09 -1.31 -11.46
N LEU A 43 9.87 -2.39 -11.55
CA LEU A 43 9.48 -3.74 -11.11
C LEU A 43 10.18 -4.06 -9.78
N TYR A 44 9.39 -4.38 -8.77
CA TYR A 44 9.83 -4.86 -7.46
C TYR A 44 9.52 -6.35 -7.38
N ASP A 45 10.56 -7.18 -7.43
CA ASP A 45 10.39 -8.63 -7.42
C ASP A 45 10.45 -9.23 -6.01
N ASN A 46 9.83 -10.40 -5.83
CA ASN A 46 9.89 -11.20 -4.61
C ASN A 46 9.50 -10.46 -3.31
N ILE A 47 8.61 -9.48 -3.40
CA ILE A 47 8.06 -8.78 -2.23
C ILE A 47 7.17 -9.71 -1.42
N HIS A 48 7.05 -9.48 -0.12
CA HIS A 48 6.07 -10.21 0.71
C HIS A 48 4.74 -9.46 0.69
N ILE A 49 3.64 -10.21 0.57
CA ILE A 49 2.29 -9.69 0.67
C ILE A 49 1.47 -10.55 1.63
N SER A 50 0.78 -9.90 2.58
CA SER A 50 -0.05 -10.56 3.59
C SER A 50 -1.30 -9.75 3.91
N VAL A 51 -2.26 -10.36 4.60
CA VAL A 51 -3.52 -9.69 4.93
C VAL A 51 -3.32 -8.59 5.98
N HIS A 52 -3.88 -7.41 5.71
CA HIS A 52 -3.88 -6.29 6.64
C HIS A 52 -5.24 -6.12 7.31
N GLY A 53 -5.21 -5.59 8.54
CA GLY A 53 -6.39 -5.19 9.30
C GLY A 53 -6.71 -6.13 10.46
N GLN A 54 -7.80 -5.85 11.16
CA GLN A 54 -8.35 -6.68 12.24
C GLN A 54 -9.78 -7.07 11.87
N SER A 55 -10.79 -6.31 12.30
CA SER A 55 -12.19 -6.52 11.91
C SER A 55 -12.42 -6.45 10.39
N SER A 56 -11.69 -5.58 9.70
CA SER A 56 -11.75 -5.45 8.24
C SER A 56 -11.26 -6.68 7.48
N ARG A 57 -10.56 -7.63 8.13
CA ARG A 57 -10.21 -8.93 7.54
C ARG A 57 -11.46 -9.72 7.15
N GLY A 58 -12.60 -9.49 7.81
CA GLY A 58 -13.88 -10.11 7.46
C GLY A 58 -14.49 -9.59 6.16
N PHE A 59 -14.02 -8.47 5.61
CA PHE A 59 -14.60 -7.91 4.39
C PHE A 59 -14.32 -8.79 3.17
N PRO A 60 -15.25 -8.85 2.20
CA PRO A 60 -15.02 -9.56 0.93
C PRO A 60 -13.81 -9.02 0.17
N LYS A 61 -13.57 -7.71 0.24
CA LYS A 61 -12.40 -7.05 -0.36
C LYS A 61 -11.38 -6.76 0.74
N LYS A 62 -10.24 -7.45 0.71
CA LYS A 62 -9.19 -7.37 1.73
C LYS A 62 -8.32 -6.13 1.60
N SER A 63 -7.67 -5.77 2.70
CA SER A 63 -6.48 -4.92 2.70
C SER A 63 -5.22 -5.79 2.73
N TYR A 64 -4.09 -5.25 2.27
CA TYR A 64 -2.82 -5.98 2.22
C TYR A 64 -1.65 -5.17 2.77
N ASN A 65 -0.74 -5.83 3.49
CA ASN A 65 0.62 -5.33 3.74
C ASN A 65 1.50 -5.73 2.57
N LEU A 66 2.37 -4.82 2.11
CA LEU A 66 3.37 -5.12 1.09
C LEU A 66 4.74 -4.70 1.61
N ASP A 67 5.62 -5.67 1.83
CA ASP A 67 6.95 -5.48 2.38
C ASP A 67 8.01 -5.66 1.29
N PHE A 68 8.76 -4.59 1.02
CA PHE A 68 9.75 -4.56 -0.06
C PHE A 68 11.13 -4.97 0.45
N ASN A 69 11.96 -5.49 -0.46
CA ASN A 69 13.30 -5.96 -0.12
C ASN A 69 14.22 -4.81 0.32
N GLN A 70 15.23 -5.13 1.13
CA GLN A 70 16.11 -4.11 1.69
C GLN A 70 16.92 -3.34 0.65
N ASP A 71 17.37 -4.05 -0.37
CA ASP A 71 18.13 -3.58 -1.53
C ASP A 71 17.26 -2.85 -2.56
N HIS A 72 15.93 -3.00 -2.49
CA HIS A 72 15.02 -2.40 -3.45
C HIS A 72 13.73 -1.87 -2.81
N ARG A 73 13.85 -0.68 -2.21
CA ARG A 73 12.75 0.01 -1.51
C ARG A 73 11.78 0.68 -2.47
N PHE A 74 10.51 0.78 -2.07
CA PHE A 74 9.44 1.21 -2.95
C PHE A 74 9.45 2.73 -3.18
N ALA A 75 9.47 3.14 -4.45
CA ALA A 75 9.16 4.50 -4.87
C ALA A 75 7.67 4.60 -5.21
N TYR A 76 6.89 5.25 -4.33
CA TYR A 76 5.45 5.47 -4.56
C TYR A 76 5.17 6.64 -5.51
N GLN A 77 6.14 7.54 -5.66
CA GLN A 77 6.16 8.68 -6.59
C GLN A 77 7.61 8.97 -6.97
N SER A 78 7.84 9.51 -8.18
CA SER A 78 9.17 9.60 -8.79
C SER A 78 10.19 10.42 -7.98
N ASP A 79 9.74 11.47 -7.26
CA ASP A 79 10.61 12.37 -6.48
C ASP A 79 10.54 12.12 -4.95
N ALA A 80 9.83 11.08 -4.53
CA ALA A 80 9.65 10.79 -3.11
C ALA A 80 10.79 9.93 -2.54
N LYS A 81 11.06 10.09 -1.24
CA LYS A 81 11.88 9.13 -0.50
C LYS A 81 11.25 7.74 -0.57
N ARG A 82 12.08 6.72 -0.79
CA ARG A 82 11.63 5.33 -0.90
C ARG A 82 11.23 4.77 0.48
N VAL A 83 10.19 3.93 0.52
CA VAL A 83 9.61 3.39 1.77
C VAL A 83 9.92 1.91 1.97
N LYS A 84 9.90 1.44 3.24
CA LYS A 84 10.11 0.01 3.59
C LYS A 84 8.95 -0.83 3.07
N ASP A 85 7.75 -0.34 3.33
CA ASP A 85 6.51 -1.05 3.12
C ASP A 85 5.35 -0.06 2.92
N ILE A 86 4.28 -0.57 2.33
CA ILE A 86 3.01 0.14 2.14
C ILE A 86 1.85 -0.74 2.56
N ARG A 87 0.67 -0.13 2.64
CA ARG A 87 -0.60 -0.83 2.75
C ARG A 87 -1.45 -0.54 1.52
N LEU A 88 -2.11 -1.57 1.00
CA LEU A 88 -3.24 -1.41 0.08
C LEU A 88 -4.52 -1.55 0.89
N MET A 89 -5.12 -0.43 1.27
CA MET A 89 -6.27 -0.40 2.17
C MET A 89 -7.59 -0.54 1.41
N THR A 90 -8.43 -1.45 1.87
CA THR A 90 -9.78 -1.60 1.34
C THR A 90 -10.67 -0.44 1.78
N GLN A 91 -11.36 0.17 0.82
CA GLN A 91 -12.43 1.12 1.12
C GLN A 91 -13.81 0.44 1.28
N TRP A 92 -13.86 -0.89 1.46
CA TRP A 92 -15.14 -1.64 1.42
C TRP A 92 -16.18 -1.14 2.43
N GLY A 93 -15.75 -0.84 3.66
CA GLY A 93 -16.63 -0.29 4.70
C GLY A 93 -16.98 1.19 4.52
N ASP A 94 -16.27 1.91 3.64
CA ASP A 94 -16.50 3.32 3.36
C ASP A 94 -17.25 3.50 2.04
N LYS A 95 -18.56 3.79 2.12
CA LYS A 95 -19.41 4.02 0.93
C LYS A 95 -18.95 5.19 0.06
N SER A 96 -18.23 6.17 0.63
CA SER A 96 -17.69 7.30 -0.15
C SER A 96 -16.37 6.96 -0.84
N ARG A 97 -15.68 5.94 -0.34
CA ARG A 97 -14.36 5.46 -0.80
C ARG A 97 -13.22 6.48 -0.73
N VAL A 98 -13.40 7.55 0.03
CA VAL A 98 -12.44 8.67 0.07
C VAL A 98 -12.09 9.13 1.47
N ARG A 99 -12.77 8.64 2.52
CA ARG A 99 -12.57 9.16 3.88
C ARG A 99 -11.16 8.96 4.40
N ASN A 100 -10.51 7.84 4.05
CA ASN A 100 -9.14 7.57 4.49
C ASN A 100 -8.14 8.55 3.85
N THR A 101 -8.22 8.71 2.52
CA THR A 101 -7.44 9.71 1.77
C THR A 101 -7.68 11.11 2.33
N LEU A 102 -8.94 11.53 2.42
CA LEU A 102 -9.31 12.86 2.89
C LEU A 102 -8.88 13.13 4.33
N ALA A 103 -8.96 12.14 5.22
CA ALA A 103 -8.52 12.29 6.61
C ALA A 103 -7.03 12.65 6.68
N TYR A 104 -6.17 11.90 5.97
CA TYR A 104 -4.74 12.19 5.96
C TYR A 104 -4.37 13.47 5.23
N GLU A 105 -5.11 13.84 4.17
CA GLU A 105 -4.95 15.16 3.56
C GLU A 105 -5.30 16.29 4.54
N MET A 106 -6.40 16.15 5.30
CA MET A 106 -6.81 17.17 6.27
C MET A 106 -5.85 17.28 7.45
N ILE A 107 -5.31 16.16 7.96
CA ILE A 107 -4.27 16.15 8.99
C ILE A 107 -3.05 16.97 8.54
N GLN A 108 -2.59 16.74 7.30
CA GLN A 108 -1.46 17.48 6.73
C GLN A 108 -1.79 18.95 6.49
N LYS A 109 -2.97 19.26 5.95
CA LYS A 109 -3.43 20.65 5.74
C LYS A 109 -3.61 21.43 7.04
N ALA A 110 -3.87 20.73 8.15
CA ALA A 110 -3.92 21.31 9.49
C ALA A 110 -2.53 21.51 10.12
N GLY A 111 -1.43 21.16 9.43
CA GLY A 111 -0.06 21.31 9.91
C GLY A 111 0.42 20.17 10.82
N SER A 112 -0.26 19.01 10.80
CA SER A 112 0.13 17.84 11.60
C SER A 112 0.78 16.74 10.74
N HIS A 113 1.42 15.79 11.40
CA HIS A 113 2.08 14.66 10.77
C HIS A 113 1.07 13.61 10.28
N GLY A 114 0.85 13.55 8.97
CA GLY A 114 0.01 12.55 8.33
C GLY A 114 0.80 11.58 7.46
N HIS A 115 0.21 10.41 7.19
CA HIS A 115 0.65 9.50 6.15
C HIS A 115 0.32 10.05 4.77
N PHE A 116 1.08 9.67 3.74
CA PHE A 116 0.49 9.69 2.41
C PHE A 116 -0.58 8.60 2.32
N CYS A 117 -1.68 8.91 1.66
CA CYS A 117 -2.78 7.99 1.41
C CYS A 117 -3.52 8.46 0.18
N PHE A 118 -3.56 7.66 -0.89
CA PHE A 118 -4.23 8.05 -2.13
C PHE A 118 -4.77 6.83 -2.90
N PRO A 119 -5.83 6.99 -3.69
CA PRO A 119 -6.44 5.88 -4.41
C PRO A 119 -5.56 5.40 -5.57
N VAL A 120 -5.42 4.09 -5.70
CA VAL A 120 -4.73 3.41 -6.80
C VAL A 120 -5.62 2.35 -7.43
N ARG A 121 -5.45 2.13 -8.74
CA ARG A 121 -6.04 1.00 -9.44
C ARG A 121 -5.10 -0.20 -9.33
N VAL A 122 -5.58 -1.28 -8.73
CA VAL A 122 -4.82 -2.53 -8.61
C VAL A 122 -5.25 -3.49 -9.72
N GLN A 123 -4.28 -3.85 -10.55
CA GLN A 123 -4.35 -4.96 -11.49
C GLN A 123 -3.69 -6.17 -10.83
N ARG A 124 -4.34 -7.34 -10.83
CA ARG A 124 -3.76 -8.58 -10.32
C ARG A 124 -3.78 -9.65 -11.40
N ASN A 125 -2.61 -10.23 -11.70
CA ASN A 125 -2.44 -11.28 -12.71
C ASN A 125 -3.09 -10.90 -14.07
N GLY A 126 -2.89 -9.65 -14.51
CA GLY A 126 -3.39 -9.14 -15.79
C GLY A 126 -4.85 -8.68 -15.81
N SER A 127 -5.59 -8.78 -14.70
CA SER A 127 -6.99 -8.36 -14.63
C SER A 127 -7.24 -7.32 -13.56
N PHE A 128 -8.31 -6.52 -13.73
CA PHE A 128 -8.73 -5.59 -12.70
C PHE A 128 -9.09 -6.33 -11.43
N PHE A 129 -8.48 -5.92 -10.32
CA PHE A 129 -8.74 -6.52 -9.02
C PHE A 129 -9.51 -5.58 -8.12
N SER A 130 -9.02 -4.35 -7.90
CA SER A 130 -9.72 -3.38 -7.06
C SER A 130 -9.22 -1.94 -7.26
N ILE A 131 -9.97 -0.98 -6.72
CA ILE A 131 -9.40 0.32 -6.33
C ILE A 131 -9.08 0.22 -4.84
N ALA A 132 -7.89 0.57 -4.39
CA ALA A 132 -7.48 0.56 -2.97
C ALA A 132 -6.80 1.87 -2.63
N ASP A 133 -6.70 2.22 -1.35
CA ASP A 133 -5.86 3.35 -0.95
C ASP A 133 -4.45 2.83 -0.71
N MET A 134 -3.47 3.34 -1.46
CA MET A 134 -2.07 3.15 -1.16
C MET A 134 -1.72 4.06 0.02
N MET A 135 -1.39 3.45 1.14
CA MET A 135 -1.13 4.14 2.40
C MET A 135 0.28 3.81 2.89
N GLU A 136 0.95 4.81 3.41
CA GLU A 136 2.26 4.67 4.05
C GLU A 136 2.18 3.87 5.36
N ASP A 137 3.25 3.16 5.73
CA ASP A 137 3.39 2.61 7.08
C ASP A 137 4.08 3.60 8.02
N ALA A 138 3.73 3.54 9.30
CA ALA A 138 4.47 4.28 10.32
C ALA A 138 5.70 3.47 10.75
N ASP A 139 6.86 3.85 10.24
CA ASP A 139 8.17 3.26 10.54
C ASP A 139 9.24 4.38 10.74
N ASP A 140 10.51 3.99 10.82
CA ASP A 140 11.66 4.90 10.87
C ASP A 140 11.74 5.81 9.63
N ARG A 141 11.34 5.35 8.45
CA ARG A 141 11.35 6.16 7.22
C ARG A 141 10.23 7.18 7.20
N TRP A 142 9.09 6.87 7.81
CA TRP A 142 8.03 7.84 8.04
C TRP A 142 8.52 8.97 8.94
N LEU A 143 9.20 8.65 10.05
CA LEU A 143 9.84 9.65 10.91
C LEU A 143 10.84 10.50 10.11
N GLU A 144 11.72 9.87 9.34
CA GLU A 144 12.70 10.54 8.51
C GLU A 144 12.06 11.47 7.45
N ARG A 145 10.93 11.07 6.85
CA ARG A 145 10.17 11.89 5.90
C ARG A 145 9.57 13.13 6.57
N LEU A 146 9.17 13.00 7.83
CA LEU A 146 8.64 14.10 8.63
C LEU A 146 9.73 15.02 9.22
N GLY A 147 11.01 14.71 9.01
CA GLY A 147 12.12 15.45 9.59
C GLY A 147 12.34 15.17 11.08
N LEU A 148 11.84 14.03 11.56
CA LEU A 148 12.05 13.54 12.92
C LEU A 148 13.24 12.56 12.96
N ASP A 149 13.70 12.26 14.17
CA ASP A 149 14.76 11.26 14.39
C ASP A 149 14.25 9.85 14.03
N PRO A 150 14.84 9.17 13.03
CA PRO A 150 14.43 7.81 12.65
C PRO A 150 14.68 6.77 13.75
N GLU A 151 15.59 7.02 14.68
CA GLU A 151 15.84 6.17 15.85
C GLU A 151 14.93 6.54 17.04
N GLY A 152 14.05 7.54 16.85
CA GLY A 152 13.08 7.97 17.84
C GLY A 152 12.03 6.90 18.15
N ALA A 153 11.47 6.97 19.37
CA ALA A 153 10.44 6.04 19.78
C ALA A 153 9.13 6.29 19.02
N LEU A 154 8.65 5.26 18.32
CA LEU A 154 7.36 5.26 17.62
C LEU A 154 6.43 4.21 18.25
N TYR A 155 5.25 4.65 18.70
CA TYR A 155 4.26 3.78 19.31
C TYR A 155 2.99 3.72 18.45
N LYS A 156 2.62 2.51 18.03
CA LYS A 156 1.32 2.25 17.37
C LYS A 156 0.31 1.88 18.47
N MET A 157 -0.79 2.63 18.56
CA MET A 157 -1.86 2.31 19.51
C MET A 157 -2.60 1.06 19.06
N TYR A 158 -2.56 0.01 19.86
CA TYR A 158 -3.40 -1.17 19.71
C TYR A 158 -4.41 -1.20 20.85
N ASN A 159 -5.67 -1.46 20.52
CA ASN A 159 -6.69 -1.71 21.53
C ASN A 159 -7.13 -3.17 21.43
N ASN A 160 -6.86 -3.94 22.47
CA ASN A 160 -7.48 -5.26 22.67
C ASN A 160 -8.90 -5.02 23.19
N LEU A 161 -9.79 -4.53 22.33
CA LEU A 161 -11.23 -4.64 22.60
C LEU A 161 -11.59 -6.11 22.35
N GLY A 162 -11.40 -6.92 23.40
CA GLY A 162 -11.93 -8.28 23.50
C GLY A 162 -13.44 -8.28 23.68
#